data_AF-A0A183FA37-F1
#
_entry.id   AF-A0A183FA37-F1
#
_cell.length_a   1.000
_cell.length_b   1.000
_cell.length_c   1.000
_cell.angle_alpha   90.00
_cell.angle_beta   90.00
_cell.angle_gamma   90.00
#
_symmetry.space_group_name_H-M   'P 1'
#
loop_
_entity.id
_entity.type
_entity.pdbx_description
1 polymer ?
#
loop_
_entity_poly.entity_id
_entity_poly.type
_entity_poly.pdbx_seq_one_letter_code
_entity_poly.pdbx_strand_id
1 'polypeptide(L)'
;MRSPPFCYWAEGLNYWETDCGNYFGAILYFCSFYLIITYIVLNVLVGKFSELRRLSFRKSSNRELVPAIIMENFSLFYSSEEDALLSYADIRNFQQVWNYVDADQKRSIPTRRVKFLLRLLRGRLEVDPSKDRLLFKHMCYEMERLHNGEDVSFHDVLNMLSYRSVDIRKSLQLEELLQREELEYLIEEEVAKQTIRAWLESCLRRIKQRQNVTHSALISSGGGVQL
;
A
#
# COMPACT_ATOMS: atom_id res chain seq x y z
N MET A 1 45.44 15.71 30.76
CA MET A 1 45.73 17.11 31.17
C MET A 1 47.01 17.14 32.00
N ARG A 2 48.12 16.61 31.45
CA ARG A 2 49.39 16.49 32.18
C ARG A 2 50.25 17.70 31.84
N SER A 3 50.59 18.49 32.83
CA SER A 3 51.47 19.66 32.71
C SER A 3 52.71 19.48 33.59
N PRO A 4 53.80 20.22 33.33
CA PRO A 4 54.99 20.21 34.19
C PRO A 4 54.61 20.54 35.65
N PRO A 5 55.24 19.91 36.66
CA PRO A 5 56.43 19.04 36.63
C PRO A 5 56.15 17.55 36.35
N PHE A 6 54.91 17.19 36.03
CA PHE A 6 54.50 15.79 35.90
C PHE A 6 54.70 15.20 34.49
N CYS A 7 55.25 15.97 33.56
CA CYS A 7 55.57 15.56 32.20
C CYS A 7 56.90 16.18 31.75
N TYR A 8 57.57 15.53 30.80
CA TYR A 8 58.80 16.01 30.22
C TYR A 8 58.50 17.11 29.20
N TRP A 9 58.96 18.33 29.50
CA TRP A 9 58.84 19.50 28.64
C TRP A 9 60.18 20.23 28.57
N ALA A 10 60.58 20.62 27.37
CA ALA A 10 61.70 21.51 27.12
C ALA A 10 61.32 22.51 26.03
N GLU A 11 61.90 23.71 26.11
CA GLU A 11 61.63 24.81 25.19
C GLU A 11 62.16 24.48 23.78
N GLY A 12 61.30 24.55 22.76
CA GLY A 12 61.65 24.26 21.36
C GLY A 12 61.42 22.82 20.89
N LEU A 13 60.93 21.91 21.74
CA LEU A 13 60.55 20.55 21.34
C LEU A 13 59.29 20.53 20.47
N ASN A 14 59.23 19.61 19.52
CA ASN A 14 58.05 19.37 18.71
C ASN A 14 56.96 18.61 19.49
N TYR A 15 55.71 18.67 19.02
CA TYR A 15 54.56 18.08 19.75
C TYR A 15 54.62 16.55 19.91
N TRP A 16 55.40 15.85 19.07
CA TRP A 16 55.59 14.39 19.13
C TRP A 16 56.76 13.96 20.02
N GLU A 17 57.60 14.90 20.46
CA GLU A 17 58.77 14.67 21.33
C GLU A 17 58.49 14.98 22.82
N THR A 18 57.28 15.44 23.13
CA THR A 18 56.84 15.76 24.50
C THR A 18 55.69 14.87 24.94
N ASP A 19 55.75 14.42 26.20
CA ASP A 19 54.67 13.69 26.86
C ASP A 19 53.64 14.63 27.54
N CYS A 20 53.77 15.94 27.34
CA CYS A 20 52.86 16.93 27.91
C CYS A 20 51.59 17.07 27.07
N GLY A 21 50.46 17.16 27.76
CA GLY A 21 49.16 17.36 27.11
C GLY A 21 48.76 18.84 27.08
N ASN A 22 47.96 19.22 26.08
CA ASN A 22 47.33 20.53 26.05
C ASN A 22 46.08 20.55 26.95
N TYR A 23 46.10 21.32 28.03
CA TYR A 23 44.98 21.42 28.97
C TYR A 23 43.71 21.94 28.30
N PHE A 24 43.79 23.06 27.60
CA PHE A 24 42.64 23.72 26.96
C PHE A 24 42.10 22.90 25.77
N GLY A 25 43.00 22.38 24.93
CA GLY A 25 42.64 21.53 23.80
C GLY A 25 41.97 20.22 24.23
N ALA A 26 42.43 19.60 25.32
CA ALA A 26 41.80 18.41 25.88
C ALA A 26 40.38 18.70 26.37
N ILE A 27 40.14 19.81 27.09
CA ILE A 27 38.79 20.17 27.55
C ILE A 27 37.85 20.35 26.35
N LEU A 28 38.24 21.14 25.36
CA LEU A 28 37.39 21.37 24.20
C LEU A 28 37.10 20.08 23.44
N TYR A 29 38.11 19.24 23.20
CA TYR A 29 37.95 17.98 22.47
C TYR A 29 37.05 17.00 23.25
N PHE A 30 37.36 16.72 24.51
CA PHE A 30 36.58 15.75 25.28
C PHE A 30 35.18 16.24 25.60
N CYS A 31 34.99 17.53 25.95
CA CYS A 31 33.66 18.06 26.22
C CYS A 31 32.80 18.10 24.95
N SER A 32 33.33 18.59 23.83
CA SER A 32 32.55 18.64 22.58
C SER A 32 32.23 17.24 22.05
N PHE A 33 33.21 16.33 22.02
CA PHE A 33 33.00 14.95 21.59
C PHE A 33 32.01 14.23 22.50
N TYR A 34 32.17 14.35 23.82
CA TYR A 34 31.24 13.75 24.78
C TYR A 34 29.83 14.30 24.58
N LEU A 35 29.65 15.63 24.45
CA LEU A 35 28.33 16.21 24.26
C LEU A 35 27.68 15.81 22.93
N ILE A 36 28.43 15.80 21.82
CA ILE A 36 27.91 15.40 20.51
C ILE A 36 27.54 13.91 20.52
N ILE A 37 28.43 13.06 21.04
CA ILE A 37 28.17 11.62 21.07
C ILE A 37 27.03 11.30 22.03
N THR A 38 26.99 11.82 23.26
CA THR A 38 25.94 11.46 24.21
C THR A 38 24.59 12.12 23.93
N TYR A 39 24.57 13.37 23.44
CA TYR A 39 23.33 14.12 23.28
C TYR A 39 22.82 14.23 21.84
N ILE A 40 23.64 13.92 20.83
CA ILE A 40 23.20 13.93 19.43
C ILE A 40 23.22 12.50 18.89
N VAL A 41 24.38 11.87 18.81
CA VAL A 41 24.50 10.53 18.19
C VAL A 41 23.79 9.48 19.02
N LEU A 42 24.04 9.46 20.33
CA LEU A 42 23.25 8.67 21.26
C LEU A 42 21.83 9.20 21.28
N ASN A 43 21.44 10.46 21.34
CA ASN A 43 19.98 10.72 21.26
C ASN A 43 19.32 10.36 19.90
N VAL A 44 20.09 10.11 18.83
CA VAL A 44 19.62 9.47 17.60
C VAL A 44 19.57 7.93 17.75
N LEU A 45 20.52 7.31 18.47
CA LEU A 45 20.63 5.86 18.76
C LEU A 45 19.96 5.38 20.06
N VAL A 46 19.65 6.31 20.95
CA VAL A 46 19.34 6.29 22.38
C VAL A 46 18.20 7.28 22.68
N GLY A 47 17.82 8.22 21.81
CA GLY A 47 16.38 8.48 21.60
C GLY A 47 15.66 7.20 21.14
N LYS A 48 16.45 6.22 20.69
CA LYS A 48 16.15 4.80 20.55
C LYS A 48 16.44 3.91 21.80
N PHE A 49 16.94 4.39 22.96
CA PHE A 49 17.50 3.58 24.08
C PHE A 49 17.49 4.21 25.52
N SER A 50 17.39 5.52 25.73
CA SER A 50 17.15 6.22 27.01
C SER A 50 15.66 6.48 27.25
N GLU A 51 14.84 6.46 26.20
CA GLU A 51 13.43 6.00 26.24
C GLU A 51 13.33 4.62 26.93
N LEU A 52 14.26 3.69 26.64
CA LEU A 52 14.30 2.34 27.23
C LEU A 52 14.73 2.29 28.71
N ARG A 53 15.29 3.37 29.30
CA ARG A 53 15.69 3.37 30.73
C ARG A 53 14.81 4.25 31.63
N ARG A 54 14.11 5.27 31.13
CA ARG A 54 13.15 6.05 31.93
C ARG A 54 11.75 5.43 32.02
N LEU A 55 11.40 4.48 31.14
CA LEU A 55 10.16 3.70 31.20
C LEU A 55 10.16 2.58 32.26
N SER A 56 11.30 2.20 32.84
CA SER A 56 11.30 1.19 33.92
C SER A 56 10.92 1.75 35.29
N PHE A 57 10.89 3.08 35.50
CA PHE A 57 10.69 3.65 36.85
C PHE A 57 9.48 4.58 37.02
N ARG A 58 8.63 4.74 36.00
CA ARG A 58 7.39 5.50 36.20
C ARG A 58 6.23 4.98 35.36
N LYS A 59 5.81 3.75 35.64
CA LYS A 59 4.44 3.33 35.36
C LYS A 59 3.52 3.91 36.44
N SER A 60 3.24 5.20 36.33
CA SER A 60 1.94 5.77 36.67
C SER A 60 1.62 6.87 35.66
N SER A 61 0.49 6.66 34.99
CA SER A 61 -0.19 7.57 34.08
C SER A 61 0.40 7.75 32.68
N ASN A 62 -0.22 7.04 31.73
CA ASN A 62 -0.52 7.44 30.36
C ASN A 62 0.48 8.37 29.66
N ARG A 63 1.33 7.78 28.82
CA ARG A 63 1.85 8.42 27.61
C ARG A 63 2.42 7.34 26.70
N GLU A 64 1.66 7.00 25.68
CA GLU A 64 2.11 6.28 24.50
C GLU A 64 3.08 7.19 23.75
N LEU A 65 4.37 7.06 24.03
CA LEU A 65 5.40 7.49 23.11
C LEU A 65 6.31 6.30 22.95
N VAL A 66 6.23 5.69 21.79
CA VAL A 66 6.99 4.50 21.48
C VAL A 66 8.11 4.97 20.50
N PRO A 67 9.32 4.36 20.45
CA PRO A 67 10.54 5.03 19.96
C PRO A 67 10.66 5.20 18.43
N ALA A 68 10.44 6.41 17.90
CA ALA A 68 10.49 6.82 16.47
C ALA A 68 10.95 5.79 15.40
N ILE A 69 12.22 5.36 15.32
CA ILE A 69 12.69 4.43 14.26
C ILE A 69 12.38 2.96 14.58
N ILE A 70 12.53 2.55 15.85
CA ILE A 70 12.11 1.21 16.25
C ILE A 70 10.59 1.15 16.15
N MET A 71 9.87 2.21 16.48
CA MET A 71 8.44 2.33 16.26
C MET A 71 8.02 2.42 14.83
N GLU A 72 8.79 3.07 13.99
CA GLU A 72 8.49 3.07 12.57
C GLU A 72 8.61 1.64 12.08
N ASN A 73 9.67 0.90 12.44
CA ASN A 73 9.78 -0.51 12.10
C ASN A 73 8.73 -1.41 12.81
N PHE A 74 8.41 -1.17 14.08
CA PHE A 74 7.41 -1.95 14.82
C PHE A 74 5.99 -1.60 14.38
N SER A 75 5.69 -0.36 14.01
CA SER A 75 4.41 0.04 13.39
C SER A 75 4.30 -0.50 11.96
N LEU A 76 5.40 -0.50 11.20
CA LEU A 76 5.45 -1.08 9.85
C LEU A 76 5.29 -2.60 9.85
N PHE A 77 5.84 -3.32 10.85
CA PHE A 77 5.84 -4.79 10.89
C PHE A 77 4.87 -5.42 11.90
N TYR A 78 4.43 -4.69 12.93
CA TYR A 78 3.51 -5.13 13.99
C TYR A 78 2.35 -4.14 14.14
N SER A 79 1.75 -3.72 13.02
CA SER A 79 0.44 -3.12 13.06
C SER A 79 -0.53 -4.09 13.75
N SER A 80 -1.22 -3.60 14.79
CA SER A 80 -2.34 -4.35 15.36
C SER A 80 -3.35 -4.61 14.24
N GLU A 81 -4.09 -5.72 14.26
CA GLU A 81 -5.13 -5.99 13.25
C GLU A 81 -6.17 -4.85 13.13
N GLU A 82 -6.23 -3.97 14.13
CA GLU A 82 -7.14 -2.82 14.22
C GLU A 82 -6.63 -1.57 13.49
N ASP A 83 -5.31 -1.40 13.31
CA ASP A 83 -4.70 -0.20 12.69
C ASP A 83 -4.22 -0.43 11.25
N ALA A 84 -4.07 -1.68 10.82
CA ALA A 84 -3.66 -2.01 9.47
C ALA A 84 -4.81 -1.86 8.47
N LEU A 85 -4.57 -1.15 7.35
CA LEU A 85 -5.52 -1.08 6.22
C LEU A 85 -5.94 -2.50 5.76
N LEU A 86 -4.99 -3.42 5.66
CA LEU A 86 -5.24 -4.84 5.40
C LEU A 86 -4.63 -5.69 6.49
N SER A 87 -5.39 -6.63 7.06
CA SER A 87 -4.85 -7.59 8.04
C SER A 87 -3.89 -8.55 7.35
N TYR A 88 -2.92 -9.09 8.11
CA TYR A 88 -2.06 -10.17 7.65
C TYR A 88 -2.85 -11.39 7.16
N ALA A 89 -4.01 -11.69 7.76
CA ALA A 89 -4.89 -12.76 7.31
C ALA A 89 -5.44 -12.52 5.90
N ASP A 90 -5.80 -11.27 5.59
CA ASP A 90 -6.33 -10.86 4.28
C ASP A 90 -5.25 -10.98 3.20
N ILE A 91 -4.02 -10.52 3.50
CA ILE A 91 -2.86 -10.65 2.59
C ILE A 91 -2.55 -12.13 2.33
N ARG A 92 -2.57 -12.98 3.36
CA ARG A 92 -2.30 -14.41 3.21
C ARG A 92 -3.38 -15.12 2.38
N ASN A 93 -4.64 -14.78 2.59
CA ASN A 93 -5.75 -15.29 1.78
C ASN A 93 -5.59 -14.86 0.32
N PHE A 94 -5.30 -13.58 0.06
CA PHE A 94 -5.03 -13.09 -1.29
C PHE A 94 -3.85 -13.81 -1.94
N GLN A 95 -2.74 -14.03 -1.22
CA GLN A 95 -1.59 -14.78 -1.72
C GLN A 95 -1.96 -16.22 -2.12
N GLN A 96 -2.78 -16.91 -1.32
CA GLN A 96 -3.23 -18.27 -1.64
C GLN A 96 -4.08 -18.29 -2.92
N VAL A 97 -5.03 -17.38 -3.05
CA VAL A 97 -5.87 -17.26 -4.25
C VAL A 97 -5.04 -16.86 -5.46
N TRP A 98 -4.11 -15.93 -5.31
CA TRP A 98 -3.19 -15.53 -6.39
C TRP A 98 -2.38 -16.72 -6.89
N ASN A 99 -1.76 -17.49 -5.99
CA ASN A 99 -0.97 -18.66 -6.35
C ASN A 99 -1.80 -19.74 -7.08
N TYR A 100 -3.10 -19.81 -6.83
CA TYR A 100 -3.99 -20.69 -7.57
C TYR A 100 -4.25 -20.20 -9.01
N VAL A 101 -4.32 -18.88 -9.22
CA VAL A 101 -4.58 -18.26 -10.53
C VAL A 101 -3.30 -18.14 -11.39
N ASP A 102 -2.15 -17.91 -10.74
CA ASP A 102 -0.81 -17.82 -11.33
C ASP A 102 -0.01 -19.11 -11.10
N ALA A 103 -0.48 -20.21 -11.70
CA ALA A 103 0.16 -21.52 -11.58
C ALA A 103 1.63 -21.55 -12.07
N ASP A 104 1.99 -20.66 -13.01
CA ASP A 104 3.33 -20.57 -13.60
C ASP A 104 4.27 -19.65 -12.80
N GLN A 105 3.80 -19.03 -11.71
CA GLN A 105 4.53 -18.03 -10.92
C GLN A 105 5.15 -16.91 -11.76
N LYS A 106 4.42 -16.45 -12.79
CA LYS A 106 4.87 -15.37 -13.68
C LYS A 106 4.90 -14.01 -12.98
N ARG A 107 4.27 -13.91 -11.79
CA ARG A 107 4.09 -12.67 -11.00
C ARG A 107 3.21 -11.63 -11.68
N SER A 108 2.65 -11.97 -12.83
CA SER A 108 1.68 -11.20 -13.58
C SER A 108 0.57 -12.12 -14.09
N ILE A 109 -0.65 -11.61 -14.14
CA ILE A 109 -1.79 -12.30 -14.72
C ILE A 109 -2.44 -11.40 -15.78
N PRO A 110 -2.98 -11.97 -16.87
CA PRO A 110 -3.75 -11.18 -17.82
C PRO A 110 -4.99 -10.60 -17.15
N THR A 111 -5.36 -9.36 -17.49
CA THR A 111 -6.54 -8.64 -16.97
C THR A 111 -7.82 -9.50 -16.98
N ARG A 112 -7.98 -10.38 -17.98
CA ARG A 112 -9.14 -11.29 -18.08
C ARG A 112 -9.25 -12.26 -16.90
N ARG A 113 -8.13 -12.68 -16.30
CA ARG A 113 -8.08 -13.59 -15.13
C ARG A 113 -8.40 -12.88 -13.81
N VAL A 114 -8.31 -11.55 -13.76
CA VAL A 114 -8.70 -10.77 -12.57
C VAL A 114 -10.16 -11.05 -12.17
N LYS A 115 -11.06 -11.16 -13.16
CA LYS A 115 -12.47 -11.52 -12.93
C LYS A 115 -12.62 -12.86 -12.21
N PHE A 116 -11.75 -13.83 -12.51
CA PHE A 116 -11.77 -15.13 -11.87
C PHE A 116 -11.15 -15.06 -10.47
N LEU A 117 -10.05 -14.30 -10.32
CA LEU A 117 -9.41 -14.04 -9.04
C LEU A 117 -10.40 -13.42 -8.03
N LEU A 118 -11.11 -12.35 -8.42
CA LEU A 118 -12.06 -11.67 -7.53
C LEU A 118 -13.21 -12.56 -7.06
N ARG A 119 -13.61 -13.54 -7.87
CA ARG A 119 -14.66 -14.52 -7.51
C ARG A 119 -14.18 -15.60 -6.55
N LEU A 120 -12.87 -15.81 -6.45
CA LEU A 120 -12.27 -16.80 -5.55
C LEU A 120 -11.93 -16.22 -4.18
N LEU A 121 -11.89 -14.88 -4.04
CA LEU A 121 -11.67 -14.23 -2.75
C LEU A 121 -12.81 -14.54 -1.78
N ARG A 122 -12.44 -14.74 -0.51
CA ARG A 122 -13.35 -15.11 0.59
C ARG A 122 -13.09 -14.24 1.81
N GLY A 123 -14.06 -14.18 2.72
CA GLY A 123 -13.90 -13.44 3.99
C GLY A 123 -14.07 -11.94 3.79
N ARG A 124 -13.17 -11.12 4.38
CA ARG A 124 -13.28 -9.65 4.31
C ARG A 124 -13.06 -9.08 2.91
N LEU A 125 -12.32 -9.79 2.06
CA LEU A 125 -12.05 -9.41 0.66
C LEU A 125 -13.05 -10.02 -0.34
N GLU A 126 -14.09 -10.69 0.13
CA GLU A 126 -15.10 -11.30 -0.76
C GLU A 126 -15.93 -10.23 -1.46
N VAL A 127 -15.99 -10.30 -2.80
CA VAL A 127 -16.82 -9.42 -3.62
C VAL A 127 -17.91 -10.28 -4.26
N ASP A 128 -19.10 -10.30 -3.66
CA ASP A 128 -20.23 -11.09 -4.17
C ASP A 128 -20.76 -10.47 -5.47
N PRO A 129 -20.64 -11.14 -6.63
CA PRO A 129 -21.11 -10.59 -7.91
C PRO A 129 -22.62 -10.37 -7.97
N SER A 130 -23.38 -10.97 -7.06
CA SER A 130 -24.84 -10.91 -7.01
C SER A 130 -25.32 -9.69 -6.22
N LYS A 131 -24.65 -9.40 -5.10
CA LYS A 131 -24.95 -8.27 -4.22
C LYS A 131 -24.23 -7.00 -4.67
N ASP A 132 -22.92 -7.12 -4.93
CA ASP A 132 -22.02 -6.00 -5.19
C ASP A 132 -21.60 -5.94 -6.66
N ARG A 133 -22.60 -6.13 -7.54
CA ARG A 133 -22.38 -6.21 -8.99
C ARG A 133 -21.66 -4.98 -9.57
N LEU A 134 -21.95 -3.80 -9.02
CA LEU A 134 -21.37 -2.55 -9.49
C LEU A 134 -19.89 -2.43 -9.05
N LEU A 135 -19.61 -2.70 -7.78
CA LEU A 135 -18.25 -2.74 -7.24
C LEU A 135 -17.38 -3.73 -8.02
N PHE A 136 -17.90 -4.93 -8.29
CA PHE A 136 -17.21 -5.94 -9.10
C PHE A 136 -16.85 -5.40 -10.50
N LYS A 137 -17.75 -4.66 -11.15
CA LYS A 137 -17.47 -4.03 -12.45
C LYS A 137 -16.42 -2.92 -12.33
N HIS A 138 -16.50 -2.08 -11.30
CA HIS A 138 -15.53 -0.99 -11.07
C HIS A 138 -14.12 -1.56 -10.88
N MET A 139 -13.96 -2.56 -10.03
CA MET A 139 -12.66 -3.22 -9.77
C MET A 139 -12.09 -3.89 -11.03
N CYS A 140 -12.94 -4.53 -11.84
CA CYS A 140 -12.50 -5.12 -13.10
C CYS A 140 -12.05 -4.06 -14.11
N TYR A 141 -12.80 -2.97 -14.22
CA TYR A 141 -12.47 -1.88 -15.14
C TYR A 141 -11.21 -1.12 -14.71
N GLU A 142 -11.01 -0.93 -13.40
CA GLU A 142 -9.80 -0.33 -12.83
C GLU A 142 -8.54 -1.07 -13.30
N MET A 143 -8.55 -2.41 -13.22
CA MET A 143 -7.44 -3.25 -13.66
C MET A 143 -7.25 -3.25 -15.18
N GLU A 144 -8.34 -3.15 -15.94
CA GLU A 144 -8.27 -3.03 -17.41
C GLU A 144 -7.71 -1.67 -17.85
N ARG A 145 -8.03 -0.60 -17.12
CA ARG A 145 -7.54 0.75 -17.42
C ARG A 145 -6.07 0.93 -17.04
N LEU A 146 -5.61 0.30 -15.93
CA LEU A 146 -4.28 0.54 -15.35
C LEU A 146 -3.14 0.34 -16.36
N HIS A 147 -3.16 -0.76 -17.11
CA HIS A 147 -2.16 -1.10 -18.13
C HIS A 147 -2.77 -1.20 -19.53
N ASN A 148 -3.82 -0.43 -19.83
CA ASN A 148 -4.51 -0.47 -21.13
C ASN A 148 -4.92 -1.90 -21.60
N GLY A 149 -5.23 -2.78 -20.66
CA GLY A 149 -5.64 -4.17 -20.90
C GLY A 149 -4.50 -5.20 -20.96
N GLU A 150 -3.26 -4.80 -20.69
CA GLU A 150 -2.12 -5.71 -20.55
C GLU A 150 -2.18 -6.55 -19.25
N ASP A 151 -1.09 -7.24 -18.93
CA ASP A 151 -0.98 -8.06 -17.74
C ASP A 151 -0.86 -7.18 -16.49
N VAL A 152 -1.52 -7.58 -15.40
CA VAL A 152 -1.49 -6.91 -14.11
C VAL A 152 -0.61 -7.69 -13.14
N SER A 153 0.10 -6.98 -12.27
CA SER A 153 0.95 -7.58 -11.24
C SER A 153 0.18 -7.92 -9.96
N PHE A 154 0.80 -8.71 -9.09
CA PHE A 154 0.29 -8.99 -7.75
C PHE A 154 -0.01 -7.70 -6.96
N HIS A 155 0.90 -6.73 -7.04
CA HIS A 155 0.81 -5.47 -6.30
C HIS A 155 -0.33 -4.59 -6.82
N ASP A 156 -0.56 -4.56 -8.13
CA ASP A 156 -1.63 -3.77 -8.73
C ASP A 156 -3.01 -4.19 -8.18
N VAL A 157 -3.26 -5.50 -8.14
CA VAL A 157 -4.52 -6.05 -7.64
C VAL A 157 -4.63 -5.88 -6.12
N LEU A 158 -3.53 -6.06 -5.38
CA LEU A 158 -3.52 -5.87 -3.93
C LEU A 158 -3.77 -4.40 -3.55
N ASN A 159 -3.17 -3.46 -4.26
CA ASN A 159 -3.36 -2.03 -4.05
C ASN A 159 -4.82 -1.65 -4.30
N MET A 160 -5.40 -2.10 -5.41
CA MET A 160 -6.81 -1.88 -5.69
C MET A 160 -7.71 -2.45 -4.58
N LEU A 161 -7.42 -3.65 -4.08
CA LEU A 161 -8.15 -4.24 -2.94
C LEU A 161 -8.00 -3.40 -1.67
N SER A 162 -6.81 -2.86 -1.37
CA SER A 162 -6.60 -2.01 -0.20
C SER A 162 -7.42 -0.72 -0.25
N TYR A 163 -7.53 -0.09 -1.43
CA TYR A 163 -8.30 1.15 -1.57
C TYR A 163 -9.81 0.91 -1.58
N ARG A 164 -10.27 -0.24 -2.08
CA ARG A 164 -11.71 -0.56 -2.19
C ARG A 164 -12.31 -1.19 -0.93
N SER A 165 -11.49 -1.83 -0.09
CA SER A 165 -11.96 -2.59 1.07
C SER A 165 -11.93 -1.81 2.38
N VAL A 166 -11.39 -0.57 2.38
CA VAL A 166 -11.13 0.21 3.58
C VAL A 166 -11.59 1.66 3.37
N ASP A 167 -12.07 2.31 4.43
CA ASP A 167 -12.37 3.75 4.38
C ASP A 167 -11.06 4.55 4.37
N ILE A 168 -10.64 4.96 3.17
CA ILE A 168 -9.38 5.66 2.90
C ILE A 168 -9.34 7.10 3.46
N ARG A 169 -10.49 7.67 3.87
CA ARG A 169 -10.60 9.08 4.27
C ARG A 169 -9.84 9.44 5.54
N LYS A 170 -9.56 8.46 6.39
CA LYS A 170 -8.81 8.64 7.63
C LYS A 170 -7.34 8.25 7.51
N SER A 171 -6.94 7.67 6.38
CA SER A 171 -5.65 6.99 6.24
C SER A 171 -4.74 7.62 5.18
N LEU A 172 -5.30 8.32 4.20
CA LEU A 172 -4.53 8.97 3.13
C LEU A 172 -4.26 10.45 3.42
N GLN A 173 -3.15 10.95 2.88
CA GLN A 173 -2.89 12.39 2.81
C GLN A 173 -3.82 13.05 1.79
N LEU A 174 -4.05 14.36 1.91
CA LEU A 174 -5.04 15.09 1.10
C LEU A 174 -4.83 14.92 -0.42
N GLU A 175 -3.58 14.97 -0.88
CA GLU A 175 -3.25 14.85 -2.31
C GLU A 175 -3.56 13.44 -2.84
N GLU A 176 -3.11 12.40 -2.12
CA GLU A 176 -3.37 11.00 -2.49
C GLU A 176 -4.88 10.70 -2.48
N LEU A 177 -5.61 11.25 -1.50
CA LEU A 177 -7.05 11.08 -1.39
C LEU A 177 -7.78 11.71 -2.59
N LEU A 178 -7.38 12.92 -2.99
CA LEU A 178 -8.01 13.62 -4.11
C LEU A 178 -7.74 12.91 -5.44
N GLN A 179 -6.50 12.45 -5.66
CA GLN A 179 -6.15 11.63 -6.83
C GLN A 179 -6.95 10.32 -6.86
N ARG A 180 -7.15 9.69 -5.70
CA ARG A 180 -7.93 8.46 -5.60
C ARG A 180 -9.41 8.69 -5.88
N GLU A 181 -10.00 9.75 -5.32
CA GLU A 181 -11.39 10.12 -5.54
C GLU A 181 -11.65 10.45 -7.03
N GLU A 182 -10.75 11.20 -7.67
CA GLU A 182 -10.81 11.49 -9.10
C GLU A 182 -10.76 10.21 -9.94
N LEU A 183 -9.84 9.29 -9.61
CA LEU A 183 -9.74 8.00 -10.29
C LEU A 183 -11.04 7.19 -10.18
N GLU A 184 -11.61 7.14 -8.98
CA GLU A 184 -12.85 6.40 -8.75
C GLU A 184 -14.01 7.01 -9.52
N TYR A 185 -14.17 8.33 -9.47
CA TYR A 185 -15.19 9.04 -10.25
C TYR A 185 -15.11 8.73 -11.76
N LEU A 186 -13.90 8.76 -12.34
CA LEU A 186 -13.69 8.41 -13.74
C LEU A 186 -14.06 6.96 -14.07
N ILE A 187 -13.77 6.02 -13.15
CA ILE A 187 -14.13 4.61 -13.30
C ILE A 187 -15.66 4.44 -13.28
N GLU A 188 -16.36 5.10 -12.35
CA GLU A 188 -17.82 5.03 -12.27
C GLU A 188 -18.47 5.57 -13.55
N GLU A 189 -17.97 6.70 -14.04
CA GLU A 189 -18.47 7.34 -15.26
C GLU A 189 -18.30 6.41 -16.48
N GLU A 190 -17.11 5.81 -16.66
CA GLU A 190 -16.85 4.92 -17.79
C GLU A 190 -17.63 3.61 -17.71
N VAL A 191 -17.77 3.02 -16.52
CA VAL A 191 -18.58 1.81 -16.33
C VAL A 191 -20.06 2.10 -16.58
N ALA A 192 -20.56 3.28 -16.21
CA ALA A 192 -21.91 3.72 -16.55
C ALA A 192 -22.09 3.86 -18.06
N LYS A 193 -21.17 4.55 -18.76
CA LYS A 193 -21.18 4.67 -20.22
C LYS A 193 -21.19 3.31 -20.91
N GLN A 194 -20.31 2.39 -20.52
CA GLN A 194 -20.27 1.03 -21.08
C GLN A 194 -21.57 0.25 -20.82
N THR A 195 -22.14 0.40 -19.62
CA THR A 195 -23.40 -0.26 -19.26
C THR A 195 -24.57 0.25 -20.10
N ILE A 196 -24.68 1.57 -20.32
CA ILE A 196 -25.69 2.18 -21.18
C ILE A 196 -25.52 1.71 -22.63
N ARG A 197 -24.28 1.72 -23.16
CA ARG A 197 -23.98 1.23 -24.52
C ARG A 197 -24.42 -0.23 -24.70
N ALA A 198 -24.02 -1.12 -23.78
CA ALA A 198 -24.39 -2.53 -23.83
C ALA A 198 -25.91 -2.75 -23.73
N TRP A 199 -26.60 -1.94 -22.93
CA TRP A 199 -28.06 -1.95 -22.83
C TRP A 199 -28.72 -1.52 -24.15
N LEU A 200 -28.29 -0.40 -24.74
CA LEU A 200 -28.79 0.10 -26.03
C LEU A 200 -28.60 -0.94 -27.15
N GLU A 201 -27.41 -1.53 -27.26
CA GLU A 201 -27.14 -2.59 -28.23
C GLU A 201 -28.04 -3.81 -28.03
N SER A 202 -28.33 -4.17 -26.78
CA SER A 202 -29.22 -5.28 -26.46
C SER A 202 -30.66 -4.97 -26.86
N CYS A 203 -31.12 -3.75 -26.63
CA CYS A 203 -32.43 -3.28 -27.07
C CYS A 203 -32.56 -3.28 -28.60
N LEU A 204 -31.56 -2.73 -29.32
CA LEU A 204 -31.52 -2.73 -30.78
C LEU A 204 -31.51 -4.14 -31.37
N ARG A 205 -30.72 -5.06 -30.79
CA ARG A 205 -30.71 -6.48 -31.18
C ARG A 205 -32.08 -7.14 -31.02
N ARG A 206 -32.78 -6.88 -29.91
CA ARG A 206 -34.14 -7.42 -29.66
C ARG A 206 -35.15 -6.88 -30.66
N ILE A 207 -35.07 -5.60 -31.03
CA ILE A 207 -35.95 -5.00 -32.05
C ILE A 207 -35.70 -5.66 -33.42
N LYS A 208 -34.45 -5.81 -33.83
CA LYS A 208 -34.08 -6.46 -35.10
C LYS A 208 -34.52 -7.93 -35.16
N GLN A 209 -34.37 -8.67 -34.05
CA GLN A 209 -34.85 -10.05 -33.95
C GLN A 209 -36.38 -10.14 -34.08
N ARG A 210 -37.14 -9.23 -33.45
CA ARG A 210 -38.61 -9.18 -33.62
C ARG A 210 -39.02 -8.91 -35.07
N GLN A 211 -38.35 -7.99 -35.76
CA GLN A 211 -38.63 -7.70 -37.17
C GLN A 211 -38.36 -8.92 -38.07
N ASN A 212 -37.25 -9.64 -37.84
CA ASN A 212 -36.92 -10.84 -38.61
C ASN A 212 -37.92 -11.98 -38.38
N VAL A 213 -38.38 -12.20 -37.14
CA VAL A 213 -39.39 -13.22 -36.82
C VAL A 213 -40.72 -12.92 -37.53
N THR A 214 -41.18 -11.67 -37.51
CA THR A 214 -42.41 -11.27 -38.21
C THR A 214 -42.29 -11.45 -39.73
N HIS A 215 -41.14 -11.11 -40.31
CA HIS A 215 -40.90 -11.29 -41.75
C HIS A 215 -40.85 -12.77 -42.16
N SER A 216 -40.27 -13.65 -41.32
CA SER A 216 -40.26 -15.09 -41.54
C SER A 216 -41.63 -15.76 -41.35
N ALA A 217 -42.45 -15.26 -40.41
CA ALA A 217 -43.81 -15.76 -40.18
C ALA A 217 -44.74 -15.43 -41.35
N LEU A 218 -44.63 -14.23 -41.93
CA LEU A 218 -45.39 -13.83 -43.13
C LEU A 218 -45.06 -14.67 -44.37
N ILE A 219 -43.80 -15.07 -44.54
CA ILE A 219 -43.37 -15.95 -45.64
C ILE A 219 -43.87 -17.38 -45.42
N SER A 220 -43.89 -17.87 -44.18
CA SER A 220 -44.40 -19.21 -43.83
C SER A 220 -45.92 -19.34 -43.96
N SER A 221 -46.69 -18.26 -43.74
CA SER A 221 -48.15 -18.26 -43.90
C SER A 221 -48.63 -18.07 -45.34
N GLY A 222 -47.74 -17.72 -46.27
CA GLY A 222 -48.07 -17.50 -47.69
C GLY A 222 -47.90 -18.71 -48.60
N GLY A 223 -47.45 -19.86 -48.08
CA GLY A 223 -47.10 -21.05 -48.89
C GLY A 223 -48.19 -22.13 -49.01
N GLY A 224 -49.41 -21.87 -48.56
CA GLY A 224 -50.50 -22.88 -48.48
C GLY A 224 -51.64 -22.65 -49.48
N VAL A 225 -51.35 -22.51 -50.77
CA VAL A 225 -52.35 -22.75 -51.84
C VAL A 225 -51.65 -23.51 -52.97
N GLN A 226 -51.74 -24.83 -52.94
CA GLN A 226 -51.55 -25.67 -54.13
C GLN A 226 -52.71 -26.66 -54.21
N LEU A 227 -53.12 -26.84 -55.48
CA LEU A 227 -54.32 -27.47 -56.00
C LEU A 227 -54.60 -28.90 -55.52
#